data_AF-A0A1I1C2K4-F1
#
_entry.id   AF-A0A1I1C2K4-F1
#
_cell.length_a   1.000
_cell.length_b   1.000
_cell.length_c   1.000
_cell.angle_alpha   90.00
_cell.angle_beta   90.00
_cell.angle_gamma   90.00
#
_symmetry.space_group_name_H-M   'P 1'
#
loop_
_entity.id
_entity.type
_entity.pdbx_description
1 polymer ?
#
loop_
_entity_poly.entity_id
_entity_poly.type
_entity_poly.pdbx_seq_one_letter_code
_entity_poly.pdbx_strand_id
1 'polypeptide(L)'
;MGKTGTVLEDLAVSALAGSLGTKAMEPVSMKLYQLEPEQARTQEDEVRPGAPFQIAAEKTTRLLGLDLNDQQMQKASMAFHYGLAISWAPLYALLRRRGQLRPISAGLAMGSAMSLIADEMLTPALGFSAPNRAYPLVTHVRGYVAHLAFGLAVAGVTEASWYLRRRCP
;
A
#
# COMPACT_ATOMS: atom_id res chain seq x y z
N MET A 1 -3.89 -26.75 -17.59
CA MET A 1 -3.01 -26.38 -16.46
C MET A 1 -3.60 -26.91 -15.17
N GLY A 2 -2.79 -27.53 -14.30
CA GLY A 2 -3.24 -27.97 -12.98
C GLY A 2 -3.48 -26.82 -12.01
N LYS A 3 -4.22 -27.06 -10.91
CA LYS A 3 -4.55 -26.07 -9.86
C LYS A 3 -3.33 -25.31 -9.34
N THR A 4 -2.15 -25.94 -9.31
CA THR A 4 -0.90 -25.31 -8.87
C THR A 4 -0.43 -24.20 -9.82
N GLY A 5 -0.57 -24.40 -11.13
CA GLY A 5 -0.18 -23.40 -12.13
C GLY A 5 -1.06 -22.14 -12.05
N THR A 6 -2.35 -22.31 -11.79
CA THR A 6 -3.28 -21.17 -11.66
C THR A 6 -3.00 -20.33 -10.41
N VAL A 7 -2.61 -20.95 -9.30
CA VAL A 7 -2.28 -20.24 -8.05
C VAL A 7 -1.00 -19.43 -8.22
N LEU A 8 0.05 -20.02 -8.80
CA LEU A 8 1.31 -19.30 -9.02
C LEU A 8 1.13 -18.08 -9.91
N GLU A 9 0.31 -18.19 -10.95
CA GLU A 9 -0.02 -17.07 -11.83
C GLU A 9 -0.80 -15.98 -11.11
N ASP A 10 -1.81 -16.34 -10.31
CA ASP A 10 -2.60 -15.35 -9.55
C ASP A 10 -1.72 -14.62 -8.52
N LEU A 11 -0.73 -15.31 -7.92
CA LEU A 11 0.29 -14.69 -7.07
C LEU A 11 1.19 -13.74 -7.86
N ALA A 12 1.68 -14.14 -9.04
CA ALA A 12 2.52 -13.30 -9.89
C ALA A 12 1.78 -12.03 -10.36
N VAL A 13 0.50 -12.16 -10.74
CA VAL A 13 -0.36 -11.02 -11.10
C VAL A 13 -0.56 -10.11 -9.90
N SER A 14 -0.82 -10.66 -8.71
CA SER A 14 -0.99 -9.87 -7.49
C SER A 14 0.28 -9.12 -7.11
N ALA A 15 1.44 -9.76 -7.23
CA ALA A 15 2.73 -9.11 -6.97
C ALA A 15 3.00 -7.96 -7.95
N LEU A 16 2.73 -8.17 -9.24
CA LEU A 16 2.85 -7.13 -10.26
C LEU A 16 1.87 -5.98 -10.00
N ALA A 17 0.61 -6.30 -9.70
CA ALA A 17 -0.45 -5.32 -9.44
C ALA A 17 -0.14 -4.47 -8.21
N GLY A 18 0.30 -5.08 -7.10
CA GLY A 18 0.73 -4.36 -5.90
C GLY A 18 1.91 -3.43 -6.18
N SER A 19 2.94 -3.93 -6.88
CA SER A 19 4.14 -3.15 -7.20
C SER A 19 3.83 -1.94 -8.10
N LEU A 20 3.04 -2.15 -9.16
CA LEU A 20 2.61 -1.06 -10.05
C LEU A 20 1.62 -0.12 -9.37
N GLY A 21 0.79 -0.63 -8.46
CA GLY A 21 -0.07 0.18 -7.61
C GLY A 21 0.74 1.15 -6.75
N THR A 22 1.80 0.67 -6.09
CA THR A 22 2.73 1.53 -5.33
C THR A 22 3.30 2.63 -6.21
N LYS A 23 3.76 2.28 -7.42
CA LYS A 23 4.27 3.26 -8.39
C LYS A 23 3.24 4.28 -8.86
N ALA A 24 1.97 3.89 -8.97
CA ALA A 24 0.91 4.79 -9.37
C ALA A 24 0.51 5.78 -8.26
N MET A 25 0.52 5.35 -6.99
CA MET A 25 0.12 6.21 -5.87
C MET A 25 1.20 7.23 -5.46
N GLU A 26 2.49 6.89 -5.61
CA GLU A 26 3.63 7.77 -5.26
C GLU A 26 3.48 9.21 -5.84
N PRO A 27 3.31 9.41 -7.16
CA PRO A 27 3.17 10.75 -7.72
C PRO A 27 1.88 11.45 -7.30
N VAL A 28 0.80 10.71 -7.06
CA VAL A 28 -0.47 11.28 -6.57
C VAL A 28 -0.26 11.87 -5.18
N SER A 29 0.34 11.09 -4.27
CA SER A 29 0.66 11.56 -2.91
C SER A 29 1.60 12.76 -2.96
N MET A 30 2.68 12.69 -3.74
CA MET A 30 3.64 13.80 -3.85
C MET A 30 2.99 15.07 -4.41
N LYS A 31 2.12 14.96 -5.40
CA LYS A 31 1.43 16.12 -5.97
C LYS A 31 0.47 16.74 -4.97
N LEU A 32 -0.28 15.93 -4.25
CA LEU A 32 -1.17 16.41 -3.19
C LEU A 32 -0.38 17.08 -2.07
N TYR A 33 0.73 16.50 -1.64
CA TYR A 33 1.62 17.10 -0.62
C TYR A 33 2.08 18.48 -1.05
N GLN A 34 2.52 18.66 -2.30
CA GLN A 34 2.94 19.96 -2.82
C GLN A 34 1.82 21.02 -2.88
N LEU A 35 0.56 20.59 -2.91
CA LEU A 35 -0.60 21.48 -2.91
C LEU A 35 -1.10 21.81 -1.50
N GLU A 36 -0.56 21.16 -0.46
CA GLU A 36 -0.95 21.42 0.92
C GLU A 36 -0.46 22.79 1.42
N PRO A 37 -1.26 23.46 2.27
CA PRO A 37 -0.80 24.67 2.96
C PRO A 37 0.52 24.42 3.68
N GLU A 38 1.43 25.39 3.63
CA GLU A 38 2.75 25.31 4.26
C GLU A 38 2.66 24.95 5.75
N GLN A 39 1.72 25.56 6.48
CA GLN A 39 1.47 25.27 7.89
C GLN A 39 1.17 23.78 8.16
N ALA A 40 0.40 23.13 7.29
CA ALA A 40 0.08 21.71 7.44
C ALA A 40 1.32 20.83 7.16
N ARG A 41 2.11 21.20 6.15
CA ARG A 41 3.37 20.49 5.85
C ARG A 41 4.37 20.60 6.99
N THR A 42 4.56 21.80 7.54
CA THR A 42 5.42 22.01 8.71
C THR A 42 4.97 21.17 9.90
N GLN A 43 3.66 21.17 10.21
CA GLN A 43 3.12 20.34 11.28
C GLN A 43 3.36 18.84 11.04
N GLU A 44 3.14 18.35 9.81
CA GLU A 44 3.40 16.95 9.45
C GLU A 44 4.89 16.61 9.59
N ASP A 45 5.79 17.47 9.11
CA ASP A 45 7.24 17.25 9.15
C ASP A 45 7.78 17.27 10.59
N GLU A 46 7.23 18.12 11.47
CA GLU A 46 7.59 18.18 12.90
C GLU A 46 7.20 16.91 13.66
N VAL A 47 6.04 16.31 13.33
CA VAL A 47 5.55 15.11 14.04
C VAL A 47 5.98 13.82 13.38
N ARG A 48 6.48 13.83 12.13
CA ARG A 48 6.88 12.62 11.41
C ARG A 48 8.25 12.11 11.90
N PRO A 49 8.31 10.93 12.55
CA PRO A 49 9.60 10.36 12.99
C PRO A 49 10.46 9.83 11.83
N GLY A 50 9.88 9.63 10.65
CA GLY A 50 10.52 9.05 9.48
C GLY A 50 9.50 8.41 8.53
N ALA A 51 9.97 7.71 7.50
CA ALA A 51 9.09 6.96 6.62
C ALA A 51 8.58 5.69 7.34
N PRO A 52 7.26 5.42 7.37
CA PRO A 52 6.72 4.29 8.13
C PRO A 52 7.32 2.93 7.78
N PHE A 53 7.64 2.68 6.50
CA PHE A 53 8.25 1.42 6.07
C PHE A 53 9.71 1.25 6.51
N GLN A 54 10.45 2.34 6.72
CA GLN A 54 11.79 2.31 7.30
C GLN A 54 11.71 1.99 8.79
N ILE A 55 10.84 2.68 9.51
CA ILE A 55 10.63 2.46 10.95
C ILE A 55 10.14 1.03 11.21
N ALA A 56 9.24 0.52 10.37
CA ALA A 56 8.77 -0.86 10.45
C ALA A 56 9.92 -1.86 10.27
N ALA A 57 10.80 -1.63 9.29
CA ALA A 57 11.97 -2.48 9.06
C ALA A 57 12.95 -2.43 10.24
N GLU A 58 13.29 -1.24 10.74
CA GLU A 58 14.19 -1.06 11.87
C GLU A 58 13.65 -1.71 13.15
N LYS A 59 12.38 -1.49 13.48
CA LYS A 59 11.77 -2.09 14.68
C LYS A 59 11.70 -3.61 14.57
N THR A 60 11.32 -4.13 13.40
CA THR A 60 11.17 -5.58 13.22
C THR A 60 12.52 -6.28 13.27
N THR A 61 13.53 -5.76 12.60
CA THR A 61 14.88 -6.34 12.58
C THR A 61 15.52 -6.28 13.97
N ARG A 62 15.36 -5.16 14.70
CA ARG A 62 15.76 -5.05 16.10
C ARG A 62 15.06 -6.07 17.00
N LEU A 63 13.75 -6.24 16.85
CA LEU A 63 12.98 -7.23 17.62
C LEU A 63 13.48 -8.66 17.37
N LEU A 64 13.90 -8.94 16.14
CA LEU A 64 14.45 -10.24 15.73
C LEU A 64 15.93 -10.42 16.08
N GLY A 65 16.58 -9.43 16.70
CA GLY A 65 18.01 -9.47 17.02
C GLY A 65 18.92 -9.48 15.79
N LEU A 66 18.45 -8.94 14.67
CA LEU A 66 19.21 -8.84 13.42
C LEU A 66 19.98 -7.53 13.39
N ASP A 67 21.30 -7.61 13.34
CA ASP A 67 22.18 -6.46 13.10
C ASP A 67 22.41 -6.32 11.58
N LEU A 68 21.76 -5.33 10.98
CA LEU A 68 21.82 -5.09 9.53
C LEU A 68 22.65 -3.84 9.25
N ASN A 69 23.56 -3.94 8.29
CA ASN A 69 24.22 -2.75 7.74
C ASN A 69 23.24 -1.88 6.94
N ASP A 70 23.65 -0.66 6.60
CA ASP A 70 22.82 0.32 5.90
C ASP A 70 22.20 -0.21 4.60
N GLN A 71 22.97 -0.96 3.81
CA GLN A 71 22.49 -1.54 2.55
C GLN A 71 21.42 -2.62 2.79
N GLN A 72 21.61 -3.46 3.81
CA GLN A 72 20.64 -4.47 4.21
C GLN A 72 19.37 -3.82 4.78
N MET A 73 19.52 -2.77 5.59
CA MET A 73 18.39 -2.02 6.14
C MET A 73 17.58 -1.32 5.04
N GLN A 74 18.25 -0.77 4.02
CA GLN A 74 17.58 -0.20 2.86
C GLN A 74 16.77 -1.25 2.10
N LYS A 75 17.32 -2.45 1.89
CA LYS A 75 16.59 -3.57 1.26
C LYS A 75 15.41 -4.02 2.11
N ALA A 76 15.58 -4.12 3.42
CA ALA A 76 14.51 -4.46 4.36
C ALA A 76 13.39 -3.41 4.30
N SER A 77 13.74 -2.13 4.33
CA SER A 77 12.79 -1.00 4.20
C SER A 77 11.97 -1.09 2.90
N MET A 78 12.63 -1.35 1.77
CA MET A 78 11.93 -1.54 0.49
C MET A 78 11.08 -2.81 0.46
N ALA A 79 11.51 -3.88 1.14
CA ALA A 79 10.72 -5.08 1.30
C ALA A 79 9.45 -4.82 2.13
N PHE A 80 9.49 -3.99 3.17
CA PHE A 80 8.30 -3.55 3.87
C PHE A 80 7.39 -2.69 2.98
N HIS A 81 7.97 -1.75 2.23
CA HIS A 81 7.21 -0.84 1.37
C HIS A 81 6.42 -1.60 0.29
N TYR A 82 7.10 -2.40 -0.54
CA TYR A 82 6.43 -3.19 -1.58
C TYR A 82 5.73 -4.43 -1.03
N GLY A 83 6.26 -5.05 0.03
CA GLY A 83 5.67 -6.25 0.61
C GLY A 83 4.28 -6.01 1.16
N LEU A 84 4.05 -4.84 1.79
CA LEU A 84 2.72 -4.44 2.21
C LEU A 84 1.78 -4.35 0.99
N ALA A 85 2.15 -3.60 -0.05
CA ALA A 85 1.35 -3.46 -1.27
C ALA A 85 1.03 -4.80 -1.96
N ILE A 86 2.02 -5.68 -2.07
CA ILE A 86 1.87 -7.03 -2.65
C ILE A 86 0.93 -7.88 -1.80
N SER A 87 1.02 -7.80 -0.47
CA SER A 87 0.15 -8.56 0.44
C SER A 87 -1.32 -8.13 0.39
N TRP A 88 -1.59 -6.88 0.03
CA TRP A 88 -2.95 -6.34 -0.09
C TRP A 88 -3.60 -6.59 -1.46
N ALA A 89 -2.81 -6.68 -2.54
CA ALA A 89 -3.35 -6.85 -3.90
C ALA A 89 -4.30 -8.06 -4.09
N PRO A 90 -4.10 -9.24 -3.46
CA PRO A 90 -5.05 -10.36 -3.57
C PRO A 90 -6.47 -10.05 -3.08
N LEU A 91 -6.64 -9.07 -2.17
CA LEU A 91 -7.96 -8.66 -1.68
C LEU A 91 -8.84 -8.14 -2.82
N TYR A 92 -8.25 -7.49 -3.83
CA TYR A 92 -8.99 -7.07 -5.03
C TYR A 92 -9.67 -8.27 -5.71
N ALA A 93 -8.92 -9.34 -5.97
CA ALA A 93 -9.46 -10.54 -6.59
C ALA A 93 -10.56 -11.16 -5.72
N LEU A 94 -10.37 -11.22 -4.40
CA LEU A 94 -11.39 -11.71 -3.47
C LEU A 94 -12.70 -10.90 -3.58
N LEU A 95 -12.62 -9.58 -3.57
CA LEU A 95 -13.78 -8.69 -3.72
C LEU A 95 -14.48 -8.86 -5.06
N ARG A 96 -13.73 -9.11 -6.14
CA ARG A 96 -14.29 -9.36 -7.48
C ARG A 96 -14.99 -10.71 -7.58
N ARG A 97 -14.35 -11.78 -7.12
CA ARG A 97 -14.83 -13.16 -7.31
C ARG A 97 -15.88 -13.58 -6.28
N ARG A 98 -15.73 -13.15 -5.03
CA ARG A 98 -16.63 -13.52 -3.92
C ARG A 98 -17.61 -12.42 -3.57
N GLY A 99 -17.15 -11.17 -3.55
CA GLY A 99 -18.00 -10.01 -3.27
C GLY A 99 -18.83 -9.52 -4.45
N GLN A 100 -18.57 -10.05 -5.67
CA GLN A 100 -19.25 -9.67 -6.91
C GLN A 100 -19.23 -8.16 -7.20
N LEU A 101 -18.28 -7.42 -6.61
CA LEU A 101 -18.14 -6.00 -6.84
C LEU A 101 -17.69 -5.73 -8.27
N ARG A 102 -18.10 -4.60 -8.85
CA ARG A 102 -17.59 -4.13 -10.14
C ARG A 102 -16.11 -3.72 -10.00
N PRO A 103 -15.33 -3.70 -11.10
CA PRO A 103 -13.89 -3.43 -11.06
C PRO A 103 -13.52 -2.17 -10.27
N ILE A 104 -14.16 -1.03 -10.57
CA ILE A 104 -13.91 0.25 -9.90
C ILE A 104 -14.26 0.17 -8.42
N SER A 105 -15.45 -0.35 -8.07
CA SER A 105 -15.87 -0.49 -6.66
C SER A 105 -14.95 -1.40 -5.86
N ALA A 106 -14.46 -2.50 -6.45
CA ALA A 106 -13.53 -3.41 -5.78
C ALA A 106 -12.16 -2.74 -5.52
N GLY A 107 -11.64 -1.99 -6.51
CA GLY A 107 -10.40 -1.24 -6.38
C GLY A 107 -10.50 -0.16 -5.31
N LEU A 108 -11.55 0.65 -5.34
CA LEU A 108 -11.80 1.70 -4.34
C LEU A 108 -11.99 1.10 -2.95
N ALA A 109 -12.82 0.06 -2.80
CA ALA A 109 -13.05 -0.58 -1.51
C ALA A 109 -11.76 -1.16 -0.91
N MET A 110 -10.92 -1.81 -1.72
CA MET A 110 -9.63 -2.32 -1.30
C MET A 110 -8.67 -1.18 -0.89
N GLY A 111 -8.59 -0.11 -1.68
CA GLY A 111 -7.77 1.05 -1.36
C GLY A 111 -8.22 1.75 -0.08
N SER A 112 -9.52 1.99 0.07
CA SER A 112 -10.11 2.53 1.29
C SER A 112 -9.80 1.66 2.52
N ALA A 113 -9.95 0.34 2.39
CA ALA A 113 -9.63 -0.58 3.47
C ALA A 113 -8.14 -0.53 3.84
N MET A 114 -7.25 -0.44 2.84
CA MET A 114 -5.81 -0.32 3.08
C MET A 114 -5.47 0.97 3.83
N SER A 115 -6.01 2.13 3.42
CA SER A 115 -5.77 3.38 4.14
C SER A 115 -6.29 3.32 5.58
N LEU A 116 -7.52 2.85 5.81
CA LEU A 116 -8.10 2.82 7.15
C LEU A 116 -7.44 1.78 8.08
N ILE A 117 -7.01 0.65 7.55
CA ILE A 117 -6.42 -0.43 8.36
C ILE A 117 -4.91 -0.26 8.45
N ALA A 118 -4.20 -0.09 7.33
CA ALA A 118 -2.76 0.03 7.36
C ALA A 118 -2.32 1.38 7.93
N ASP A 119 -2.78 2.50 7.36
CA ASP A 119 -2.30 3.83 7.77
C ASP A 119 -2.94 4.27 9.09
N GLU A 120 -4.26 4.21 9.20
CA GLU A 120 -4.95 4.82 10.34
C GLU A 120 -4.98 3.93 11.60
N MET A 121 -4.81 2.62 11.47
CA MET A 121 -4.89 1.69 12.59
C MET A 121 -3.54 1.05 12.91
N LEU A 122 -2.98 0.27 11.99
CA LEU A 122 -1.81 -0.57 12.28
C LEU A 122 -0.54 0.25 12.41
N THR A 123 -0.30 1.19 11.50
CA THR A 123 0.92 2.02 11.50
C THR A 123 1.14 2.77 12.83
N PRO A 124 0.17 3.53 13.37
CA PRO A 124 0.32 4.16 14.68
C PRO A 124 0.29 3.16 15.83
N ALA A 125 -0.54 2.11 15.77
CA ALA A 125 -0.62 1.11 16.87
C ALA A 125 0.68 0.33 17.08
N LEU A 126 1.42 0.08 16.00
CA LEU A 126 2.75 -0.54 16.02
C LEU A 126 3.89 0.49 16.24
N GLY A 127 3.52 1.78 16.32
CA GLY A 127 4.43 2.91 16.47
C GLY A 127 5.36 3.12 15.28
N PHE A 128 4.92 2.76 14.07
CA PHE A 128 5.64 3.05 12.82
C PHE A 128 5.43 4.50 12.36
N SER A 129 4.50 5.22 12.99
CA SER A 129 4.29 6.67 12.86
C SER A 129 4.01 7.29 14.23
N ALA A 130 3.90 8.62 14.27
CA ALA A 130 3.27 9.31 15.40
C ALA A 130 1.76 8.98 15.47
N PRO A 131 1.07 9.26 16.60
CA PRO A 131 -0.38 9.10 16.70
C PRO A 131 -1.11 9.97 15.67
N ASN A 132 -2.19 9.47 15.07
CA ASN A 132 -2.93 10.16 14.00
C ASN A 132 -3.36 11.57 14.38
N ARG A 133 -3.76 11.80 15.65
CA ARG A 133 -4.18 13.13 16.13
C ARG A 133 -3.08 14.19 16.09
N ALA A 134 -1.82 13.80 15.93
CA ALA A 134 -0.70 14.74 15.78
C ALA A 134 -0.60 15.28 14.34
N TYR A 135 -1.07 14.53 13.35
CA TYR A 135 -1.05 14.92 11.95
C TYR A 135 -2.22 15.85 11.62
N PRO A 136 -2.04 16.80 10.68
CA PRO A 136 -3.16 17.59 10.18
C PRO A 136 -4.13 16.73 9.37
N LEU A 137 -5.41 17.12 9.34
CA LEU A 137 -6.46 16.38 8.62
C LEU A 137 -6.11 16.14 7.14
N VAL A 138 -5.42 17.09 6.52
CA VAL A 138 -5.04 16.99 5.11
C VAL A 138 -4.06 15.84 4.82
N THR A 139 -3.19 15.48 5.76
CA THR A 139 -2.30 14.30 5.67
C THR A 139 -3.10 13.02 5.51
N HIS A 140 -4.17 12.86 6.31
CA HIS A 140 -5.07 11.71 6.25
C HIS A 140 -5.85 11.66 4.93
N VAL A 141 -6.38 12.80 4.49
CA VAL A 141 -7.10 12.90 3.21
C VAL A 141 -6.17 12.57 2.04
N ARG A 142 -4.95 13.09 2.04
CA ARG A 142 -3.93 12.78 1.03
C ARG A 142 -3.57 11.29 1.03
N GLY A 143 -3.31 10.70 2.20
CA GLY A 143 -3.05 9.28 2.36
C GLY A 143 -4.19 8.42 1.81
N TYR A 144 -5.43 8.78 2.13
CA TYR A 144 -6.63 8.12 1.63
C TYR A 144 -6.76 8.20 0.11
N VAL A 145 -6.60 9.39 -0.49
CA VAL A 145 -6.66 9.57 -1.95
C VAL A 145 -5.54 8.81 -2.67
N ALA A 146 -4.33 8.80 -2.11
CA ALA A 146 -3.23 8.00 -2.65
C ALA A 146 -3.58 6.50 -2.67
N HIS A 147 -4.22 5.99 -1.61
CA HIS A 147 -4.66 4.60 -1.56
C HIS A 147 -5.84 4.28 -2.49
N LEU A 148 -6.71 5.25 -2.80
CA LEU A 148 -7.70 5.08 -3.87
C LEU A 148 -7.01 4.91 -5.23
N ALA A 149 -5.98 5.72 -5.51
CA ALA A 149 -5.18 5.59 -6.73
C ALA A 149 -4.46 4.23 -6.80
N PHE A 150 -3.89 3.78 -5.68
CA PHE A 150 -3.33 2.42 -5.54
C PHE A 150 -4.36 1.36 -5.92
N GLY A 151 -5.57 1.42 -5.35
CA GLY A 151 -6.62 0.43 -5.60
C GLY A 151 -7.13 0.42 -7.03
N LEU A 152 -7.26 1.58 -7.67
CA LEU A 152 -7.60 1.67 -9.10
C LEU A 152 -6.49 1.11 -10.00
N ALA A 153 -5.22 1.34 -9.65
CA ALA A 153 -4.09 0.78 -10.39
C ALA A 153 -4.03 -0.76 -10.25
N VAL A 154 -4.22 -1.30 -9.04
CA VAL A 154 -4.33 -2.75 -8.81
C VAL A 154 -5.47 -3.35 -9.63
N ALA A 155 -6.63 -2.67 -9.66
CA ALA A 155 -7.77 -3.09 -10.46
C ALA A 155 -7.42 -3.13 -11.95
N GLY A 156 -6.84 -2.06 -12.48
CA GLY A 156 -6.45 -1.96 -13.89
C GLY A 156 -5.47 -3.04 -14.31
N VAL A 157 -4.41 -3.27 -13.54
CA VAL A 157 -3.40 -4.31 -13.82
C VAL A 157 -4.03 -5.70 -13.78
N THR A 158 -4.86 -5.97 -12.78
CA THR A 158 -5.48 -7.29 -12.60
C THR A 158 -6.48 -7.59 -13.71
N GLU A 159 -7.38 -6.66 -14.03
CA GLU A 159 -8.39 -6.82 -15.07
C GLU A 159 -7.76 -6.90 -16.46
N ALA A 160 -6.72 -6.11 -16.75
CA ALA A 160 -5.95 -6.26 -17.99
C ALA A 160 -5.30 -7.65 -18.07
N SER A 161 -4.74 -8.14 -16.96
CA SER A 161 -4.19 -9.49 -16.86
C SER A 161 -5.23 -10.58 -17.13
N TRP A 162 -6.44 -10.44 -16.57
CA TRP A 162 -7.53 -11.39 -16.78
C TRP A 162 -8.01 -11.35 -18.22
N TYR A 163 -8.21 -10.17 -18.78
CA TYR A 163 -8.62 -9.99 -20.18
C TYR A 163 -7.63 -10.65 -21.15
N LEU A 164 -6.33 -10.35 -21.03
CA LEU A 164 -5.28 -10.92 -21.90
C LEU A 164 -5.19 -12.45 -21.79
N ARG A 165 -5.53 -13.01 -20.62
CA ARG A 165 -5.53 -14.45 -20.37
C ARG A 165 -6.89 -15.12 -20.56
N ARG A 166 -7.90 -14.39 -21.05
CA ARG A 166 -9.30 -14.85 -21.20
C ARG A 166 -9.86 -15.48 -19.91
N ARG A 167 -9.53 -14.88 -18.77
CA ARG A 167 -10.07 -15.27 -17.46
C ARG A 167 -11.28 -14.42 -17.12
N CYS A 168 -12.28 -15.06 -16.53
CA CYS A 168 -13.34 -14.35 -15.84
C CYS A 168 -12.95 -14.13 -14.37
N PRO A 169 -13.49 -13.10 -13.72
CA PRO A 169 -13.61 -13.06 -12.28
C PRO A 169 -14.29 -14.34 -11.77
#